data_AF-A0A9P7FUD8-F1
#
_entry.id   AF-A0A9P7FUD8-F1
#
_cell.length_a   1.000
_cell.length_b   1.000
_cell.length_c   1.000
_cell.angle_alpha   90.00
_cell.angle_beta   90.00
_cell.angle_gamma   90.00
#
_symmetry.space_group_name_H-M   'P 1'
#
loop_
_entity.id
_entity.type
_entity.pdbx_description
1 polymer ?
#
loop_
_entity_poly.entity_id
_entity_poly.type
_entity_poly.pdbx_seq_one_letter_code
_entity_poly.pdbx_strand_id
1 'polypeptide(L)'
;MKRLRQIPALLQTIESSQGKFDVLIKNITMHAYIPESYGASFVRYIQRIVDMCPRVSKFAFASQCQLPPTARLPILKPSITHLQLHAAIPPAEIIDLLKIAGENLMWLLIYVPSSYQTWDVSKVCHLPNLTDLLIETTPLGNNHLTPFAQILSMPSLRRLTFKVDHFAQPGFELLDMENFTSFCRIHGHYLQFLHLQPNFSWTMRRYTASLQRLLDTCPIVDHLVLHPCAEPVAHSNVKWIDIWSPHPAAAESWDLLRQSLNKTAFPKLQRVRELSSGLALFFDVPTLIDAIDRQEDAFELAFHGIKVRHDVGFVQGQRHIDVDSIYGPGGEADDDNSSDFSFSSDESRDSEHSSRTNSVYSLRDLCHGTSDVDNYSSWESD
;
A
#
# COMPACT_ATOMS: atom_id res chain seq x y z
N MET A 1 -11.27 -19.49 -9.35
CA MET A 1 -12.49 -19.27 -10.18
C MET A 1 -13.77 -18.87 -9.42
N LYS A 2 -13.96 -19.19 -8.13
CA LYS A 2 -15.24 -18.92 -7.41
C LYS A 2 -15.72 -17.44 -7.45
N ARG A 3 -14.82 -16.47 -7.54
CA ARG A 3 -15.15 -15.03 -7.51
C ARG A 3 -15.77 -14.48 -8.80
N LEU A 4 -15.52 -15.07 -9.97
CA LEU A 4 -16.02 -14.54 -11.26
C LEU A 4 -17.55 -14.62 -11.38
N ARG A 5 -18.18 -15.59 -10.71
CA ARG A 5 -19.64 -15.73 -10.68
C ARG A 5 -20.34 -14.68 -9.80
N GLN A 6 -19.58 -13.93 -8.99
CA GLN A 6 -20.16 -12.91 -8.11
C GLN A 6 -20.62 -11.67 -8.88
N ILE A 7 -19.95 -11.31 -9.98
CA ILE A 7 -20.34 -10.17 -10.82
C ILE A 7 -21.73 -10.36 -11.43
N PRO A 8 -22.03 -11.46 -12.16
CA PRO A 8 -23.38 -11.66 -12.70
C PRO A 8 -24.44 -11.86 -11.62
N ALA A 9 -24.09 -12.48 -10.48
CA ALA A 9 -25.01 -12.62 -9.36
C ALA A 9 -25.37 -11.25 -8.71
N LEU A 10 -24.39 -10.36 -8.56
CA LEU A 10 -24.60 -9.00 -8.10
C LEU A 10 -25.48 -8.21 -9.08
N LEU A 11 -25.18 -8.29 -10.38
CA LEU A 11 -25.99 -7.64 -11.41
C LEU A 11 -27.44 -8.12 -11.35
N GLN A 12 -27.67 -9.44 -11.31
CA GLN A 12 -29.00 -10.01 -11.18
C GLN A 12 -29.72 -9.53 -9.92
N THR A 13 -28.99 -9.38 -8.81
CA THR A 13 -29.54 -8.87 -7.54
C THR A 13 -30.00 -7.42 -7.68
N ILE A 14 -29.18 -6.55 -8.30
CA ILE A 14 -29.53 -5.15 -8.55
C ILE A 14 -30.77 -5.08 -9.46
N GLU A 15 -30.81 -5.88 -10.53
CA GLU A 15 -31.91 -5.91 -11.50
C GLU A 15 -33.23 -6.45 -10.92
N SER A 16 -33.15 -7.46 -10.06
CA SER A 16 -34.33 -8.13 -9.50
C SER A 16 -34.84 -7.44 -8.23
N SER A 17 -34.04 -6.57 -7.60
CA SER A 17 -34.47 -5.87 -6.41
C SER A 17 -35.58 -4.88 -6.75
N GLN A 18 -36.78 -5.09 -6.19
CA GLN A 18 -37.88 -4.12 -6.26
C GLN A 18 -37.59 -2.84 -5.44
N GLY A 19 -36.54 -2.87 -4.60
CA GLY A 19 -36.02 -1.72 -3.86
C GLY A 19 -34.88 -1.01 -4.61
N LYS A 20 -34.61 0.23 -4.22
CA LYS A 20 -33.52 1.06 -4.80
C LYS A 20 -32.13 0.62 -4.29
N PHE A 21 -31.74 -0.64 -4.53
CA PHE A 21 -30.44 -1.15 -4.08
C PHE A 21 -29.27 -0.45 -4.82
N ASP A 22 -29.50 -0.08 -6.07
CA ASP A 22 -28.63 0.73 -6.91
C ASP A 22 -28.17 2.05 -6.25
N VAL A 23 -29.05 2.74 -5.52
CA VAL A 23 -28.69 4.00 -4.83
C VAL A 23 -27.89 3.80 -3.53
N LEU A 24 -27.74 2.55 -3.08
CA LEU A 24 -26.93 2.22 -1.91
C LEU A 24 -25.47 1.94 -2.29
N ILE A 25 -25.21 1.57 -3.54
CA ILE A 25 -23.87 1.25 -4.03
C ILE A 25 -23.11 2.55 -4.31
N LYS A 26 -22.14 2.85 -3.44
CA LYS A 26 -21.24 4.02 -3.56
C LYS A 26 -19.83 3.66 -4.02
N ASN A 27 -19.41 2.42 -3.78
CA ASN A 27 -18.05 1.95 -4.00
C ASN A 27 -18.09 0.64 -4.79
N ILE A 28 -17.27 0.56 -5.84
CA ILE A 28 -17.05 -0.67 -6.60
C ILE A 28 -15.57 -0.99 -6.56
N THR A 29 -15.21 -2.12 -5.93
CA THR A 29 -13.83 -2.59 -5.83
C THR A 29 -13.71 -4.00 -6.38
N MET A 30 -12.79 -4.20 -7.32
CA MET A 30 -12.58 -5.46 -8.00
C MET A 30 -11.23 -6.06 -7.66
N HIS A 31 -11.25 -7.27 -7.08
CA HIS A 31 -10.07 -8.10 -6.79
C HIS A 31 -10.23 -9.47 -7.47
N ALA A 32 -10.06 -9.50 -8.80
CA ALA A 32 -10.26 -10.70 -9.58
C ALA A 32 -9.26 -10.83 -10.73
N TYR A 33 -8.76 -12.04 -10.93
CA TYR A 33 -8.19 -12.47 -12.21
C TYR A 33 -9.32 -12.66 -13.21
N ILE A 34 -9.16 -12.10 -14.41
CA ILE A 34 -10.15 -12.14 -15.49
C ILE A 34 -9.58 -12.99 -16.64
N PRO A 35 -10.07 -14.22 -16.83
CA PRO A 35 -9.67 -15.03 -17.97
C PRO A 35 -10.01 -14.34 -19.28
N GLU A 36 -9.19 -14.54 -20.30
CA GLU A 36 -9.39 -13.94 -21.64
C GLU A 36 -10.76 -14.29 -22.24
N SER A 37 -11.21 -15.53 -22.08
CA SER A 37 -12.53 -16.00 -22.52
C SER A 37 -13.70 -15.30 -21.83
N TYR A 38 -13.47 -14.63 -20.70
CA TYR A 38 -14.48 -13.91 -19.95
C TYR A 38 -14.41 -12.38 -20.15
N GLY A 39 -13.38 -11.86 -20.83
CA GLY A 39 -13.12 -10.42 -20.93
C GLY A 39 -14.31 -9.59 -21.44
N ALA A 40 -14.93 -10.02 -22.54
CA ALA A 40 -16.11 -9.32 -23.09
C ALA A 40 -17.32 -9.36 -22.15
N SER A 41 -17.55 -10.49 -21.47
CA SER A 41 -18.64 -10.62 -20.50
C SER A 41 -18.39 -9.72 -19.28
N PHE A 42 -17.15 -9.67 -18.81
CA PHE A 42 -16.73 -8.79 -17.74
C PHE A 42 -17.03 -7.31 -18.06
N VAL A 43 -16.59 -6.81 -19.21
CA VAL A 43 -16.84 -5.42 -19.65
C VAL A 43 -18.34 -5.12 -19.63
N ARG A 44 -19.14 -5.99 -20.25
CA ARG A 44 -20.60 -5.81 -20.33
C ARG A 44 -21.26 -5.76 -18.95
N TYR A 45 -20.91 -6.68 -18.05
CA TYR A 45 -21.54 -6.74 -16.73
C TYR A 45 -21.13 -5.57 -15.84
N ILE A 46 -19.84 -5.23 -15.81
CA ILE A 46 -19.36 -4.12 -14.99
C ILE A 46 -19.89 -2.79 -15.52
N GLN A 47 -19.93 -2.57 -16.84
CA GLN A 47 -20.54 -1.36 -17.40
C GLN A 47 -21.99 -1.22 -16.95
N ARG A 48 -22.78 -2.29 -17.05
CA ARG A 48 -24.20 -2.28 -16.66
C ARG A 48 -24.38 -1.99 -15.16
N ILE A 49 -23.53 -2.55 -14.29
CA ILE A 49 -23.55 -2.23 -12.86
C ILE A 49 -23.24 -0.74 -12.64
N VAL A 50 -22.19 -0.20 -13.28
CA VAL A 50 -21.82 1.22 -13.16
C VAL A 50 -22.97 2.11 -13.63
N ASP A 51 -23.58 1.82 -14.77
CA ASP A 51 -24.70 2.58 -15.32
C ASP A 51 -25.89 2.61 -14.37
N MET A 52 -26.27 1.44 -13.82
CA MET A 52 -27.38 1.30 -12.89
C MET A 52 -27.14 1.99 -11.56
N CYS A 53 -25.91 2.15 -11.10
CA CYS A 53 -25.62 2.72 -9.76
C CYS A 53 -25.26 4.21 -9.87
N PRO A 54 -26.20 5.16 -9.67
CA PRO A 54 -25.94 6.60 -9.87
C PRO A 54 -25.06 7.24 -8.79
N ARG A 55 -24.90 6.59 -7.64
CA ARG A 55 -24.18 7.15 -6.48
C ARG A 55 -22.76 6.61 -6.33
N VAL A 56 -22.25 5.90 -7.34
CA VAL A 56 -20.87 5.45 -7.35
C VAL A 56 -19.94 6.66 -7.39
N SER A 57 -19.15 6.80 -6.33
CA SER A 57 -18.15 7.85 -6.15
C SER A 57 -16.74 7.26 -6.05
N LYS A 58 -16.60 5.96 -5.78
CA LYS A 58 -15.32 5.27 -5.70
C LYS A 58 -15.28 4.07 -6.63
N PHE A 59 -14.23 4.00 -7.43
CA PHE A 59 -13.98 2.88 -8.33
C PHE A 59 -12.55 2.38 -8.17
N ALA A 60 -12.41 1.07 -8.00
CA ALA A 60 -11.11 0.44 -7.80
C ALA A 60 -10.97 -0.85 -8.62
N PHE A 61 -9.98 -0.89 -9.49
CA PHE A 61 -9.43 -2.11 -10.05
C PHE A 61 -8.15 -2.47 -9.28
N ALA A 62 -8.34 -3.26 -8.22
CA ALA A 62 -7.29 -3.62 -7.26
C ALA A 62 -6.80 -5.07 -7.47
N SER A 63 -6.87 -5.53 -8.71
CA SER A 63 -6.27 -6.79 -9.14
C SER A 63 -4.79 -6.57 -9.44
N GLN A 64 -3.93 -7.51 -9.02
CA GLN A 64 -2.53 -7.56 -9.43
C GLN A 64 -2.35 -8.16 -10.83
N CYS A 65 -3.40 -8.78 -11.37
CA CYS A 65 -3.38 -9.37 -12.69
C CYS A 65 -3.70 -8.32 -13.76
N GLN A 66 -3.01 -8.39 -14.89
CA GLN A 66 -3.34 -7.58 -16.06
C GLN A 66 -4.74 -7.93 -16.58
N LEU A 67 -5.43 -6.92 -17.12
CA LEU A 67 -6.65 -7.15 -17.87
C LEU A 67 -6.30 -7.90 -19.16
N PRO A 68 -7.06 -8.95 -19.55
CA PRO A 68 -6.87 -9.56 -20.85
C PRO A 68 -7.15 -8.52 -21.95
N PRO A 69 -6.58 -8.64 -23.16
CA PRO A 69 -6.76 -7.67 -24.26
C PRO A 69 -8.23 -7.47 -24.67
N THR A 70 -9.08 -8.47 -24.42
CA THR A 70 -10.52 -8.44 -24.69
C THR A 70 -11.33 -7.71 -23.62
N ALA A 71 -10.72 -7.38 -22.47
CA ALA A 71 -11.33 -6.62 -21.40
C ALA A 71 -10.84 -5.17 -21.41
N ARG A 72 -11.71 -4.28 -20.92
CA ARG A 72 -11.44 -2.88 -20.63
C ARG A 72 -12.17 -2.52 -19.34
N LEU A 73 -11.74 -1.44 -18.70
CA LEU A 73 -12.49 -0.85 -17.61
C LEU A 73 -13.78 -0.20 -18.14
N PRO A 74 -14.84 -0.15 -17.33
CA PRO A 74 -16.07 0.52 -17.70
C PRO A 74 -15.82 2.02 -17.92
N ILE A 75 -16.68 2.63 -18.74
CA ILE A 75 -16.81 4.07 -18.82
C ILE A 75 -17.32 4.54 -17.45
N LEU A 76 -16.49 5.31 -16.76
CA LEU A 76 -16.79 5.84 -15.45
C LEU A 76 -17.75 7.03 -15.54
N LYS A 77 -18.40 7.34 -14.42
CA LYS A 77 -19.22 8.54 -14.28
C LYS A 77 -18.34 9.71 -13.87
N PRO A 78 -18.68 10.96 -14.26
CA PRO A 78 -17.96 12.14 -13.78
C PRO A 78 -18.00 12.31 -12.25
N SER A 79 -18.95 11.66 -11.55
CA SER A 79 -19.09 11.69 -10.09
C SER A 79 -18.00 10.92 -9.32
N ILE A 80 -17.06 10.27 -10.01
CA ILE A 80 -15.96 9.56 -9.38
C ILE A 80 -15.02 10.55 -8.70
N THR A 81 -14.86 10.38 -7.38
CA THR A 81 -13.96 11.17 -6.53
C THR A 81 -12.72 10.38 -6.11
N HIS A 82 -12.79 9.04 -6.14
CA HIS A 82 -11.67 8.16 -5.80
C HIS A 82 -11.49 7.11 -6.90
N LEU A 83 -10.28 7.03 -7.45
CA LEU A 83 -9.91 6.09 -8.49
C LEU A 83 -8.66 5.30 -8.09
N GLN A 84 -8.73 3.97 -8.17
CA GLN A 84 -7.62 3.07 -7.83
C GLN A 84 -7.34 2.09 -8.96
N LEU A 85 -6.12 2.11 -9.49
CA LEU A 85 -5.71 1.36 -10.67
C LEU A 85 -4.37 0.63 -10.38
N HIS A 86 -4.43 -0.59 -9.84
CA HIS A 86 -3.23 -1.37 -9.44
C HIS A 86 -2.60 -2.22 -10.55
N ALA A 87 -3.30 -2.46 -11.65
CA ALA A 87 -2.79 -3.30 -12.73
C ALA A 87 -2.08 -2.45 -13.79
N ALA A 88 -1.29 -3.12 -14.64
CA ALA A 88 -0.78 -2.52 -15.87
C ALA A 88 -1.94 -2.29 -16.86
N ILE A 89 -2.71 -1.22 -16.62
CA ILE A 89 -3.68 -0.68 -17.56
C ILE A 89 -2.90 0.16 -18.57
N PRO A 90 -3.17 0.03 -19.88
CA PRO A 90 -2.48 0.82 -20.89
C PRO A 90 -2.59 2.33 -20.62
N PRO A 91 -1.51 3.12 -20.82
CA PRO A 91 -1.51 4.57 -20.60
C PRO A 91 -2.66 5.31 -21.29
N ALA A 92 -3.04 4.89 -22.50
CA ALA A 92 -4.15 5.48 -23.25
C ALA A 92 -5.50 5.36 -22.50
N GLU A 93 -5.78 4.19 -21.94
CA GLU A 93 -7.00 3.93 -21.18
C GLU A 93 -7.01 4.70 -19.85
N ILE A 94 -5.84 4.81 -19.19
CA ILE A 94 -5.68 5.66 -18.01
C ILE A 94 -6.02 7.12 -18.34
N ILE A 95 -5.47 7.66 -19.43
CA ILE A 95 -5.73 9.05 -19.85
C ILE A 95 -7.23 9.27 -20.08
N ASP A 96 -7.91 8.34 -20.74
CA ASP A 96 -9.35 8.45 -20.98
C ASP A 96 -10.15 8.44 -19.67
N LEU A 97 -9.80 7.56 -18.72
CA LEU A 97 -10.43 7.51 -17.40
C LEU A 97 -10.20 8.79 -16.58
N LEU A 98 -8.98 9.33 -16.61
CA LEU A 98 -8.63 10.57 -15.93
C LEU A 98 -9.37 11.78 -16.52
N LYS A 99 -9.55 11.84 -17.84
CA LYS A 99 -10.34 12.90 -18.49
C LYS A 99 -11.82 12.84 -18.07
N ILE A 100 -12.37 11.64 -17.91
CA ILE A 100 -13.77 11.46 -17.48
C ILE A 100 -13.97 11.86 -16.02
N ALA A 101 -13.07 11.45 -15.12
CA ALA A 101 -13.17 11.71 -13.69
C ALA A 101 -12.67 13.12 -13.28
N GLY A 102 -11.93 13.80 -14.16
CA GLY A 102 -10.93 14.79 -13.76
C GLY A 102 -11.41 15.95 -12.89
N GLU A 103 -12.59 16.50 -13.15
CA GLU A 103 -13.10 17.64 -12.37
C GLU A 103 -13.46 17.27 -10.93
N ASN A 104 -13.83 16.02 -10.64
CA ASN A 104 -14.28 15.62 -9.29
C ASN A 104 -13.27 14.72 -8.58
N LEU A 105 -12.20 14.30 -9.26
CA LEU A 105 -11.22 13.37 -8.70
C LEU A 105 -10.43 14.05 -7.58
N MET A 106 -10.51 13.49 -6.37
CA MET A 106 -9.83 13.98 -5.16
C MET A 106 -8.68 13.06 -4.75
N TRP A 107 -8.85 11.75 -4.96
CA TRP A 107 -7.89 10.72 -4.58
C TRP A 107 -7.61 9.80 -5.77
N LEU A 108 -6.33 9.57 -6.05
CA LEU A 108 -5.87 8.71 -7.15
C LEU A 108 -4.79 7.76 -6.67
N LEU A 109 -4.98 6.47 -6.91
CA LEU A 109 -3.90 5.48 -6.91
C LEU A 109 -3.71 4.95 -8.32
N ILE A 110 -2.47 4.96 -8.79
CA ILE A 110 -2.12 4.53 -10.13
C ILE A 110 -0.83 3.73 -10.15
N TYR A 111 -0.82 2.63 -10.89
CA TYR A 111 0.37 1.87 -11.22
C TYR A 111 0.97 2.37 -12.54
N VAL A 112 2.23 2.81 -12.49
CA VAL A 112 3.03 3.21 -13.66
C VAL A 112 3.80 1.98 -14.16
N PRO A 113 3.38 1.39 -15.30
CA PRO A 113 3.96 0.14 -15.77
C PRO A 113 5.40 0.33 -16.28
N SER A 114 6.18 -0.76 -16.26
CA SER A 114 7.50 -0.85 -16.89
C SER A 114 7.46 -1.05 -18.41
N SER A 115 6.27 -1.01 -19.02
CA SER A 115 6.09 -1.40 -20.41
C SER A 115 6.68 -0.34 -21.35
N TYR A 116 7.05 -0.76 -22.56
CA TYR A 116 7.49 0.14 -23.64
C TYR A 116 6.41 1.13 -24.11
N GLN A 117 5.23 1.15 -23.48
CA GLN A 117 4.17 2.06 -23.84
C GLN A 117 4.51 3.45 -23.33
N THR A 118 4.56 4.41 -24.25
CA THR A 118 4.87 5.80 -23.93
C THR A 118 3.60 6.55 -23.51
N TRP A 119 3.77 7.47 -22.55
CA TRP A 119 2.75 8.45 -22.22
C TRP A 119 2.68 9.49 -23.33
N ASP A 120 1.46 9.76 -23.83
CA ASP A 120 1.23 10.78 -24.83
C ASP A 120 1.21 12.16 -24.17
N VAL A 121 2.37 12.81 -24.12
CA VAL A 121 2.58 14.12 -23.47
C VAL A 121 1.73 15.25 -24.06
N SER A 122 1.11 15.05 -25.23
CA SER A 122 0.18 16.02 -25.82
C SER A 122 -1.20 16.01 -25.15
N LYS A 123 -1.53 14.96 -24.38
CA LYS A 123 -2.84 14.75 -23.75
C LYS A 123 -2.82 15.09 -22.27
N VAL A 124 -2.71 16.38 -21.96
CA VAL A 124 -2.78 16.86 -20.58
C VAL A 124 -4.16 16.59 -19.97
N CYS A 125 -4.17 16.04 -18.76
CA CYS A 125 -5.32 15.78 -17.92
C CYS A 125 -5.35 16.81 -16.79
N HIS A 126 -6.41 17.60 -16.73
CA HIS A 126 -6.62 18.59 -15.67
C HIS A 126 -7.36 17.94 -14.50
N LEU A 127 -6.70 17.92 -13.33
CA LEU A 127 -7.21 17.32 -12.09
C LEU A 127 -7.21 18.39 -10.98
N PRO A 128 -8.05 19.43 -11.10
CA PRO A 128 -7.96 20.61 -10.24
C PRO A 128 -8.28 20.33 -8.77
N ASN A 129 -9.00 19.25 -8.47
CA ASN A 129 -9.44 18.88 -7.12
C ASN A 129 -8.63 17.72 -6.52
N LEU A 130 -7.62 17.20 -7.24
CA LEU A 130 -6.83 16.07 -6.75
C LEU A 130 -5.93 16.54 -5.61
N THR A 131 -6.17 16.03 -4.41
CA THR A 131 -5.41 16.34 -3.19
C THR A 131 -4.43 15.23 -2.80
N ASP A 132 -4.79 13.99 -3.11
CA ASP A 132 -4.09 12.79 -2.68
C ASP A 132 -3.70 11.93 -3.90
N LEU A 133 -2.40 11.69 -4.08
CA LEU A 133 -1.86 10.88 -5.15
C LEU A 133 -0.94 9.79 -4.61
N LEU A 134 -1.26 8.54 -4.94
CA LEU A 134 -0.40 7.38 -4.72
C LEU A 134 0.06 6.83 -6.07
N ILE A 135 1.36 6.75 -6.26
CA ILE A 135 1.97 6.21 -7.47
C ILE A 135 2.67 4.92 -7.10
N GLU A 136 2.19 3.80 -7.63
CA GLU A 136 2.91 2.54 -7.61
C GLU A 136 3.79 2.42 -8.86
N THR A 137 5.03 2.00 -8.71
CA THR A 137 5.97 1.90 -9.83
C THR A 137 7.01 0.82 -9.58
N THR A 138 7.51 0.20 -10.64
CA THR A 138 8.67 -0.71 -10.58
C THR A 138 9.96 0.06 -10.87
N PRO A 139 11.15 -0.48 -10.58
CA PRO A 139 12.42 0.14 -10.96
C PRO A 139 12.48 0.59 -12.43
N LEU A 140 11.93 -0.21 -13.35
CA LEU A 140 11.84 0.12 -14.78
C LEU A 140 10.74 1.15 -15.07
N GLY A 141 9.59 1.04 -14.39
CA GLY A 141 8.49 2.00 -14.47
C GLY A 141 8.89 3.42 -14.07
N ASN A 142 9.91 3.57 -13.22
CA ASN A 142 10.39 4.87 -12.75
C ASN A 142 10.80 5.81 -13.89
N ASN A 143 11.34 5.26 -14.99
CA ASN A 143 11.71 6.04 -16.17
C ASN A 143 10.51 6.73 -16.84
N HIS A 144 9.29 6.26 -16.55
CA HIS A 144 8.05 6.82 -17.07
C HIS A 144 7.40 7.84 -16.12
N LEU A 145 7.94 8.07 -14.92
CA LEU A 145 7.39 9.06 -13.98
C LEU A 145 7.46 10.48 -14.53
N THR A 146 8.53 10.85 -15.23
CA THR A 146 8.67 12.20 -15.79
C THR A 146 7.66 12.48 -16.90
N PRO A 147 7.51 11.63 -17.94
CA PRO A 147 6.42 11.76 -18.92
C PRO A 147 5.03 11.71 -18.28
N PHE A 148 4.83 10.86 -17.27
CA PHE A 148 3.57 10.79 -16.53
C PHE A 148 3.27 12.10 -15.80
N ALA A 149 4.25 12.72 -15.16
CA ALA A 149 4.09 14.02 -14.51
C ALA A 149 3.66 15.12 -15.49
N GLN A 150 4.17 15.09 -16.72
CA GLN A 150 3.90 16.09 -17.76
C GLN A 150 2.47 16.04 -18.30
N ILE A 151 1.82 14.87 -18.26
CA ILE A 151 0.42 14.76 -18.69
C ILE A 151 -0.57 15.16 -17.59
N LEU A 152 -0.13 15.49 -16.38
CA LEU A 152 -1.01 15.82 -15.27
C LEU A 152 -0.90 17.30 -14.91
N SER A 153 -2.04 17.93 -14.63
CA SER A 153 -2.11 19.26 -14.02
C SER A 153 -2.88 19.15 -12.71
N MET A 154 -2.17 19.25 -11.58
CA MET A 154 -2.70 18.95 -10.23
C MET A 154 -2.41 20.10 -9.25
N PRO A 155 -3.00 21.30 -9.45
CA PRO A 155 -2.70 22.48 -8.63
C PRO A 155 -3.07 22.31 -7.14
N SER A 156 -3.99 21.41 -6.84
CA SER A 156 -4.45 21.13 -5.47
C SER A 156 -3.74 19.97 -4.80
N LEU A 157 -2.70 19.39 -5.42
CA LEU A 157 -1.99 18.26 -4.83
C LEU A 157 -1.36 18.67 -3.49
N ARG A 158 -1.62 17.89 -2.44
CA ARG A 158 -1.07 18.11 -1.09
C ARG A 158 -0.34 16.91 -0.54
N ARG A 159 -0.74 15.70 -0.95
CA ARG A 159 -0.24 14.44 -0.40
C ARG A 159 0.23 13.55 -1.53
N LEU A 160 1.49 13.13 -1.46
CA LEU A 160 2.12 12.28 -2.45
C LEU A 160 2.77 11.08 -1.80
N THR A 161 2.38 9.89 -2.24
CA THR A 161 2.99 8.63 -1.86
C THR A 161 3.59 7.95 -3.09
N PHE A 162 4.89 7.68 -3.07
CA PHE A 162 5.55 6.83 -4.04
C PHE A 162 5.71 5.43 -3.45
N LYS A 163 5.05 4.46 -4.05
CA LYS A 163 5.21 3.05 -3.70
C LYS A 163 6.07 2.35 -4.74
N VAL A 164 7.29 1.99 -4.35
CA VAL A 164 8.28 1.42 -5.26
C VAL A 164 8.30 -0.10 -5.11
N ASP A 165 7.76 -0.80 -6.09
CA ASP A 165 7.73 -2.26 -6.14
C ASP A 165 9.09 -2.84 -6.50
N HIS A 166 9.87 -3.16 -5.46
CA HIS A 166 11.10 -3.92 -5.58
C HIS A 166 10.80 -5.42 -5.68
N PHE A 167 10.38 -5.88 -6.85
CA PHE A 167 10.69 -7.27 -7.20
C PHE A 167 12.22 -7.39 -7.17
N ALA A 168 12.73 -8.18 -6.24
CA ALA A 168 14.14 -8.35 -5.91
C ALA A 168 14.92 -8.97 -7.08
N GLN A 169 15.07 -8.23 -8.18
CA GLN A 169 16.00 -8.59 -9.23
C GLN A 169 17.42 -8.33 -8.68
N PRO A 170 18.27 -9.36 -8.59
CA PRO A 170 19.65 -9.19 -8.18
C PRO A 170 20.33 -8.12 -9.05
N GLY A 171 20.95 -7.12 -8.44
CA GLY A 171 21.69 -6.05 -9.13
C GLY A 171 21.02 -4.66 -9.15
N PHE A 172 19.76 -4.53 -8.75
CA PHE A 172 19.11 -3.22 -8.59
C PHE A 172 19.22 -2.70 -7.16
N GLU A 173 20.45 -2.39 -6.73
CA GLU A 173 20.72 -1.91 -5.36
C GLU A 173 20.47 -0.39 -5.20
N LEU A 174 20.48 0.36 -6.30
CA LEU A 174 20.31 1.81 -6.29
C LEU A 174 19.00 2.20 -6.99
N LEU A 175 18.12 2.83 -6.22
CA LEU A 175 16.94 3.50 -6.75
C LEU A 175 17.37 4.86 -7.29
N ASP A 176 17.31 5.06 -8.62
CA ASP A 176 17.54 6.37 -9.20
C ASP A 176 16.41 7.33 -8.82
N MET A 177 16.76 8.33 -8.01
CA MET A 177 15.83 9.33 -7.49
C MET A 177 15.58 10.48 -8.47
N GLU A 178 16.27 10.58 -9.61
CA GLU A 178 16.12 11.72 -10.53
C GLU A 178 14.73 11.79 -11.14
N ASN A 179 14.11 10.65 -11.46
CA ASN A 179 12.75 10.62 -11.99
C ASN A 179 11.70 11.05 -10.96
N PHE A 180 11.86 10.62 -9.70
CA PHE A 180 11.00 11.07 -8.59
C PHE A 180 11.20 12.57 -8.33
N THR A 181 12.45 13.03 -8.35
CA THR A 181 12.80 14.45 -8.19
C THR A 181 12.22 15.29 -9.32
N SER A 182 12.27 14.81 -10.56
CA SER A 182 11.69 15.48 -11.72
C SER A 182 10.16 15.56 -11.64
N PHE A 183 9.50 14.52 -11.14
CA PHE A 183 8.06 14.57 -10.83
C PHE A 183 7.76 15.66 -9.80
N CYS A 184 8.48 15.68 -8.68
CA CYS A 184 8.29 16.68 -7.62
C CYS A 184 8.72 18.09 -8.04
N ARG A 185 9.62 18.25 -9.02
CA ARG A 185 9.94 19.56 -9.59
C ARG A 185 8.72 20.20 -10.27
N ILE A 186 7.80 19.38 -10.81
CA ILE A 186 6.58 19.84 -11.47
C ILE A 186 5.45 20.05 -10.45
N HIS A 187 5.25 19.10 -9.53
CA HIS A 187 4.06 19.06 -8.65
C HIS A 187 4.34 19.24 -7.15
N GLY A 188 5.61 19.37 -6.76
CA GLY A 188 6.06 19.32 -5.36
C GLY A 188 5.90 20.60 -4.55
N HIS A 189 5.71 21.74 -5.22
CA HIS A 189 5.75 23.06 -4.57
C HIS A 189 4.72 23.23 -3.44
N TYR A 190 3.54 22.59 -3.60
CA TYR A 190 2.44 22.68 -2.63
C TYR A 190 2.25 21.41 -1.79
N LEU A 191 3.19 20.46 -1.85
CA LEU A 191 3.11 19.23 -1.07
C LEU A 191 3.34 19.51 0.41
N GLN A 192 2.41 19.02 1.24
CA GLN A 192 2.48 19.06 2.70
C GLN A 192 2.92 17.71 3.27
N PHE A 193 2.53 16.62 2.60
CA PHE A 193 2.85 15.26 2.97
C PHE A 193 3.61 14.56 1.85
N LEU A 194 4.70 13.89 2.21
CA LEU A 194 5.49 13.08 1.30
C LEU A 194 5.83 11.73 1.94
N HIS A 195 5.54 10.65 1.22
CA HIS A 195 5.84 9.29 1.64
C HIS A 195 6.56 8.54 0.54
N LEU A 196 7.79 8.10 0.82
CA LEU A 196 8.49 7.13 -0.02
C LEU A 196 8.35 5.75 0.61
N GLN A 197 7.48 4.93 0.02
CA GLN A 197 7.17 3.58 0.46
C GLN A 197 7.87 2.55 -0.44
N PRO A 198 9.07 2.06 -0.10
CA PRO A 198 9.59 0.88 -0.77
C PRO A 198 8.66 -0.32 -0.47
N ASN A 199 8.49 -1.20 -1.44
CA ASN A 199 7.73 -2.43 -1.22
C ASN A 199 8.39 -3.23 -0.09
N PHE A 200 7.58 -3.62 0.88
CA PHE A 200 7.97 -4.39 2.04
C PHE A 200 8.21 -5.84 1.63
N SER A 201 9.24 -6.08 0.82
CA SER A 201 9.83 -7.40 0.77
C SER A 201 10.59 -7.61 2.08
N TRP A 202 10.43 -8.79 2.67
CA TRP A 202 11.03 -9.21 3.94
C TRP A 202 12.53 -8.94 4.07
N THR A 203 13.20 -8.77 2.94
CA THR A 203 14.65 -8.61 2.91
C THR A 203 15.12 -7.21 3.33
N MET A 204 14.24 -6.19 3.39
CA MET A 204 14.56 -4.77 3.71
C MET A 204 16.00 -4.40 3.30
N ARG A 205 16.41 -4.81 2.10
CA ARG A 205 17.80 -4.62 1.68
C ARG A 205 18.04 -3.12 1.64
N ARG A 206 19.21 -2.71 2.12
CA ARG A 206 19.66 -1.32 2.06
C ARG A 206 19.50 -0.86 0.62
N TYR A 207 18.54 0.03 0.36
CA TYR A 207 18.58 0.87 -0.81
C TYR A 207 19.01 2.24 -0.32
N THR A 208 20.06 2.76 -0.93
CA THR A 208 20.52 4.13 -0.67
C THR A 208 19.88 5.01 -1.73
N ALA A 209 18.88 5.77 -1.32
CA ALA A 209 18.25 6.79 -2.14
C ALA A 209 18.59 8.15 -1.52
N SER A 210 19.32 8.98 -2.26
CA SER A 210 19.59 10.36 -1.84
C SER A 210 18.29 11.17 -1.91
N LEU A 211 17.57 11.19 -0.79
CA LEU A 211 16.27 11.84 -0.66
C LEU A 211 16.35 13.37 -0.65
N GLN A 212 17.53 13.94 -0.36
CA GLN A 212 17.67 15.39 -0.18
C GLN A 212 17.25 16.18 -1.43
N ARG A 213 17.68 15.75 -2.62
CA ARG A 213 17.32 16.44 -3.87
C ARG A 213 15.81 16.46 -4.11
N LEU A 214 15.12 15.39 -3.73
CA LEU A 214 13.67 15.31 -3.84
C LEU A 214 13.00 16.23 -2.82
N LEU A 215 13.49 16.28 -1.57
CA LEU A 215 12.99 17.19 -0.53
C LEU A 215 13.19 18.66 -0.90
N ASP A 216 14.30 19.00 -1.55
CA ASP A 216 14.58 20.37 -2.00
C ASP A 216 13.53 20.90 -3.00
N THR A 217 12.82 19.99 -3.70
CA THR A 217 11.71 20.35 -4.61
C THR A 217 10.36 20.49 -3.92
N CYS A 218 10.26 20.17 -2.62
CA CYS A 218 9.02 20.11 -1.85
C CYS A 218 9.08 21.06 -0.63
N PRO A 219 9.24 22.38 -0.83
CA PRO A 219 9.67 23.31 0.22
C PRO A 219 8.70 23.46 1.40
N ILE A 220 7.42 23.13 1.23
CA ILE A 220 6.40 23.30 2.29
C ILE A 220 6.00 22.00 2.98
N VAL A 221 6.69 20.88 2.71
CA VAL A 221 6.41 19.60 3.36
C VAL A 221 6.60 19.75 4.87
N ASP A 222 5.56 19.40 5.62
CA ASP A 222 5.57 19.37 7.07
C ASP A 222 5.44 17.95 7.66
N HIS A 223 5.03 16.97 6.85
CA HIS A 223 5.03 15.54 7.21
C HIS A 223 5.81 14.69 6.22
N LEU A 224 6.82 13.97 6.73
CA LEU A 224 7.66 13.06 5.96
C LEU A 224 7.54 11.63 6.49
N VAL A 225 7.31 10.66 5.60
CA VAL A 225 7.33 9.23 5.95
C VAL A 225 8.53 8.56 5.27
N LEU A 226 9.42 7.99 6.07
CA LEU A 226 10.70 7.44 5.66
C LEU A 226 10.74 5.91 5.78
N HIS A 227 11.66 5.32 5.03
CA HIS A 227 12.10 3.95 5.25
C HIS A 227 13.19 3.91 6.35
N PRO A 228 13.25 2.85 7.16
CA PRO A 228 14.24 2.70 8.25
C PRO A 228 15.71 2.80 7.81
N CYS A 229 16.01 2.52 6.54
CA CYS A 229 17.36 2.63 5.97
C CYS A 229 17.60 3.92 5.17
N ALA A 230 16.74 4.93 5.28
CA ALA A 230 16.93 6.20 4.59
C ALA A 230 18.25 6.87 5.01
N GLU A 231 18.91 7.54 4.07
CA GLU A 231 20.08 8.37 4.37
C GLU A 231 19.67 9.58 5.22
N PRO A 232 20.60 10.13 6.04
CA PRO A 232 20.39 11.39 6.72
C PRO A 232 19.93 12.49 5.75
N VAL A 233 18.87 13.19 6.13
CA VAL A 233 18.26 14.28 5.36
C VAL A 233 17.97 15.46 6.27
N ALA A 234 17.78 16.65 5.69
CA ALA A 234 17.40 17.87 6.38
C ALA A 234 16.23 18.55 5.67
N HIS A 235 15.32 19.16 6.45
CA HIS A 235 14.23 19.95 5.92
C HIS A 235 13.76 21.01 6.92
N SER A 236 13.63 22.25 6.47
CA SER A 236 13.33 23.40 7.34
C SER A 236 11.88 23.43 7.87
N ASN A 237 10.95 22.81 7.15
CA ASN A 237 9.51 22.87 7.46
C ASN A 237 8.90 21.59 8.05
N VAL A 238 9.65 20.48 8.06
CA VAL A 238 9.15 19.20 8.58
C VAL A 238 8.90 19.30 10.09
N LYS A 239 7.67 18.95 10.48
CA LYS A 239 7.18 18.87 11.87
C LYS A 239 7.02 17.42 12.31
N TRP A 240 6.62 16.54 11.40
CA TRP A 240 6.34 15.15 11.71
C TRP A 240 7.17 14.23 10.82
N ILE A 241 7.84 13.28 11.45
CA ILE A 241 8.57 12.22 10.76
C ILE A 241 8.01 10.89 11.21
N ASP A 242 7.49 10.13 10.27
CA ASP A 242 7.15 8.74 10.49
C ASP A 242 8.20 7.84 9.87
N ILE A 243 8.50 6.74 10.53
CA ILE A 243 9.43 5.78 9.98
C ILE A 243 8.95 4.38 10.28
N TRP A 244 8.98 3.54 9.27
CA TRP A 244 8.58 2.15 9.42
C TRP A 244 9.59 1.38 10.28
N SER A 245 9.10 0.52 11.17
CA SER A 245 9.94 -0.31 12.04
C SER A 245 10.93 -1.11 11.20
N PRO A 246 12.23 -1.08 11.55
CA PRO A 246 13.25 -1.79 10.79
C PRO A 246 13.06 -3.31 10.90
N HIS A 247 13.43 -4.02 9.84
CA HIS A 247 13.80 -5.42 9.97
C HIS A 247 15.04 -5.52 10.88
N PRO A 248 15.23 -6.59 11.68
CA PRO A 248 16.40 -6.71 12.57
C PRO A 248 17.76 -6.50 11.87
N ALA A 249 17.87 -6.89 10.60
CA ALA A 249 19.07 -6.68 9.79
C ALA A 249 19.39 -5.20 9.48
N ALA A 250 18.43 -4.28 9.68
CA ALA A 250 18.56 -2.86 9.43
C ALA A 250 18.73 -2.02 10.71
N ALA A 251 18.91 -2.66 11.88
CA ALA A 251 19.00 -1.98 13.18
C ALA A 251 20.09 -0.89 13.23
N GLU A 252 21.27 -1.15 12.65
CA GLU A 252 22.34 -0.15 12.60
C GLU A 252 21.98 1.08 11.75
N SER A 253 21.42 0.86 10.56
CA SER A 253 20.99 1.96 9.67
C SER A 253 19.88 2.79 10.31
N TRP A 254 19.00 2.11 11.04
CA TRP A 254 17.95 2.74 11.81
C TRP A 254 18.48 3.66 12.92
N ASP A 255 19.47 3.20 13.69
CA ASP A 255 20.06 4.00 14.75
C ASP A 255 20.78 5.23 14.20
N LEU A 256 21.48 5.08 13.06
CA LEU A 256 22.11 6.20 12.35
C LEU A 256 21.09 7.21 11.86
N LEU A 257 19.99 6.75 11.24
CA LEU A 257 18.90 7.62 10.82
C LEU A 257 18.34 8.38 12.01
N ARG A 258 18.00 7.68 13.11
CA ARG A 258 17.42 8.30 14.32
C ARG A 258 18.33 9.36 14.92
N GLN A 259 19.65 9.14 14.97
CA GLN A 259 20.63 10.13 15.44
C GLN A 259 20.68 11.39 14.56
N SER A 260 20.40 11.25 13.26
CA SER A 260 20.33 12.38 12.33
C SER A 260 19.06 13.24 12.48
N LEU A 261 17.99 12.71 13.09
CA LEU A 261 16.71 13.41 13.26
C LEU A 261 16.75 14.38 14.45
N ASN A 262 17.51 15.45 14.30
CA ASN A 262 17.71 16.47 15.33
C ASN A 262 17.24 17.86 14.86
N LYS A 263 17.25 18.82 15.78
CA LYS A 263 16.81 20.21 15.52
C LYS A 263 17.68 20.98 14.54
N THR A 264 18.91 20.54 14.28
CA THR A 264 19.77 21.15 13.26
C THR A 264 19.29 20.76 11.87
N ALA A 265 19.00 19.48 11.65
CA ALA A 265 18.46 18.98 10.39
C ALA A 265 16.98 19.36 10.19
N PHE A 266 16.22 19.42 11.28
CA PHE A 266 14.78 19.70 11.27
C PHE A 266 14.39 20.71 12.36
N PRO A 267 14.58 22.02 12.15
CA PRO A 267 14.30 23.05 13.14
C PRO A 267 12.87 23.02 13.70
N LYS A 268 11.89 22.69 12.83
CA LYS A 268 10.47 22.62 13.19
C LYS A 268 10.00 21.25 13.66
N LEU A 269 10.88 20.26 13.80
CA LEU A 269 10.50 18.90 14.19
C LEU A 269 9.78 18.87 15.53
N GLN A 270 8.54 18.43 15.54
CA GLN A 270 7.73 18.26 16.74
C GLN A 270 7.74 16.80 17.19
N ARG A 271 7.70 15.86 16.23
CA ARG A 271 7.53 14.44 16.54
C ARG A 271 8.22 13.53 15.55
N VAL A 272 8.76 12.44 16.09
CA VAL A 272 9.16 11.26 15.33
C VAL A 272 8.29 10.10 15.81
N ARG A 273 7.65 9.36 14.90
CA ARG A 273 6.88 8.15 15.22
C ARG A 273 7.49 6.95 14.50
N GLU A 274 7.50 5.82 15.17
CA GLU A 274 7.81 4.55 14.57
C GLU A 274 6.51 3.80 14.23
N LEU A 275 6.38 3.34 12.98
CA LEU A 275 5.21 2.65 12.44
C LEU A 275 5.51 1.16 12.25
N SER A 276 4.75 0.28 12.89
CA SER A 276 4.91 -1.16 12.73
C SER A 276 4.84 -1.58 11.26
N SER A 277 5.79 -2.43 10.84
CA SER A 277 5.83 -2.98 9.48
C SER A 277 4.56 -3.74 9.09
N GLY A 278 3.82 -4.30 10.04
CA GLY A 278 2.52 -4.94 9.80
C GLY A 278 1.44 -3.97 9.31
N LEU A 279 1.64 -2.66 9.49
CA LEU A 279 0.75 -1.61 9.03
C LEU A 279 1.10 -1.08 7.63
N ALA A 280 2.22 -1.52 7.04
CA ALA A 280 2.69 -1.04 5.75
C ALA A 280 1.68 -1.24 4.60
N LEU A 281 0.78 -2.21 4.71
CA LEU A 281 -0.28 -2.42 3.71
C LEU A 281 -1.35 -1.31 3.73
N PHE A 282 -1.35 -0.46 4.75
CA PHE A 282 -2.31 0.63 4.96
C PHE A 282 -1.59 1.96 4.78
N PHE A 283 -1.49 2.41 3.53
CA PHE A 283 -0.79 3.63 3.14
C PHE A 283 -1.38 4.92 3.78
N ASP A 284 -2.65 4.90 4.21
CA ASP A 284 -3.31 6.05 4.85
C ASP A 284 -2.94 6.22 6.33
N VAL A 285 -2.33 5.20 6.97
CA VAL A 285 -2.05 5.19 8.42
C VAL A 285 -1.31 6.44 8.90
N PRO A 286 -0.20 6.89 8.26
CA PRO A 286 0.48 8.13 8.65
C PRO A 286 -0.47 9.31 8.80
N THR A 287 -1.33 9.53 7.79
CA THR A 287 -2.25 10.67 7.73
C THR A 287 -3.46 10.55 8.65
N LEU A 288 -3.87 9.33 9.00
CA LEU A 288 -4.99 9.09 9.91
C LEU A 288 -4.62 9.43 11.36
N ILE A 289 -3.34 9.34 11.71
CA ILE A 289 -2.86 9.55 13.08
C ILE A 289 -2.61 11.03 13.37
N ASP A 290 -2.33 11.86 12.36
CA ASP A 290 -2.09 13.30 12.56
C ASP A 290 -3.30 14.06 13.11
N ALA A 291 -4.50 13.50 12.98
CA ALA A 291 -5.72 14.08 13.55
C ALA A 291 -5.73 14.09 15.10
N ILE A 292 -4.73 13.49 15.76
CA ILE A 292 -4.69 13.30 17.22
C ILE A 292 -3.57 14.18 17.80
N ASP A 293 -3.93 15.44 18.05
CA ASP A 293 -3.04 16.50 18.55
C ASP A 293 -2.63 16.32 20.03
N ARG A 294 -3.25 15.36 20.73
CA ARG A 294 -3.02 15.16 22.18
C ARG A 294 -1.80 14.28 22.42
N GLN A 295 -0.80 14.90 23.02
CA GLN A 295 0.54 14.35 23.26
C GLN A 295 0.57 13.21 24.29
N GLU A 296 -0.48 13.08 25.11
CA GLU A 296 -0.50 12.21 26.29
C GLU A 296 -1.44 10.99 26.16
N ASP A 297 -2.31 10.97 25.16
CA ASP A 297 -3.34 9.94 25.05
C ASP A 297 -2.85 8.77 24.18
N ALA A 298 -2.65 7.60 24.81
CA ALA A 298 -2.66 6.35 24.07
C ALA A 298 -4.07 6.16 23.49
N PHE A 299 -4.15 5.79 22.22
CA PHE A 299 -5.45 5.60 21.56
C PHE A 299 -5.45 4.34 20.72
N GLU A 300 -6.65 3.83 20.46
CA GLU A 300 -6.89 2.66 19.63
C GLU A 300 -7.87 3.05 18.53
N LEU A 301 -7.50 2.80 17.27
CA LEU A 301 -8.35 2.99 16.10
C LEU A 301 -8.68 1.63 15.50
N ALA A 302 -9.96 1.30 15.36
CA ALA A 302 -10.35 0.14 14.58
C ALA A 302 -10.44 0.52 13.08
N PHE A 303 -9.61 -0.10 12.25
CA PHE A 303 -9.54 0.14 10.80
C PHE A 303 -9.53 -1.17 10.04
N HIS A 304 -10.57 -1.41 9.21
CA HIS A 304 -10.69 -2.62 8.38
C HIS A 304 -10.48 -3.94 9.16
N GLY A 305 -10.98 -4.01 10.40
CA GLY A 305 -10.81 -5.18 11.27
C GLY A 305 -9.46 -5.30 11.98
N ILE A 306 -8.58 -4.31 11.82
CA ILE A 306 -7.31 -4.19 12.56
C ILE A 306 -7.44 -3.10 13.60
N LYS A 307 -7.00 -3.38 14.82
CA LYS A 307 -6.90 -2.37 15.88
C LYS A 307 -5.52 -1.74 15.78
N VAL A 308 -5.45 -0.47 15.40
CA VAL A 308 -4.20 0.31 15.42
C VAL A 308 -4.10 0.95 16.78
N ARG A 309 -3.15 0.49 17.59
CA ARG A 309 -2.83 1.08 18.89
C ARG A 309 -1.65 2.02 18.72
N HIS A 310 -1.82 3.24 19.19
CA HIS A 310 -0.74 4.20 19.32
C HIS A 310 -0.35 4.32 20.80
N ASP A 311 0.90 3.96 21.09
CA ASP A 311 1.59 4.27 22.33
C ASP A 311 2.54 5.44 22.05
N VAL A 312 3.00 6.19 23.07
CA VAL A 312 3.80 7.41 22.88
C VAL A 312 5.02 7.16 21.98
N GLY A 313 4.94 7.61 20.72
CA GLY A 313 6.01 7.49 19.72
C GLY A 313 6.01 6.19 18.90
N PHE A 314 5.08 5.26 19.15
CA PHE A 314 5.03 3.96 18.48
C PHE A 314 3.59 3.60 18.05
N VAL A 315 3.43 3.15 16.81
CA VAL A 315 2.14 2.77 16.24
C VAL A 315 2.19 1.31 15.84
N GLN A 316 1.30 0.49 16.40
CA GLN A 316 1.24 -0.94 16.13
C GLN A 316 -0.16 -1.41 15.72
N GLY A 317 -0.21 -2.37 14.81
CA GLY A 317 -1.42 -3.10 14.49
C GLY A 317 -1.57 -4.31 15.42
N GLN A 318 -2.65 -4.34 16.19
CA GLN A 318 -3.10 -5.50 16.92
C GLN A 318 -4.14 -6.23 16.06
N ARG A 319 -3.76 -7.39 15.49
CA ARG A 319 -4.74 -8.32 14.95
C ARG A 319 -5.34 -9.08 16.12
N HIS A 320 -6.67 -9.00 16.26
CA HIS A 320 -7.39 -9.91 17.13
C HIS A 320 -7.33 -11.29 16.49
N ILE A 321 -6.28 -12.06 16.79
CA ILE A 321 -6.31 -13.49 16.56
C ILE A 321 -7.10 -14.02 17.75
N ASP A 322 -8.33 -14.44 17.51
CA ASP A 322 -9.15 -15.10 18.52
C ASP A 322 -8.52 -16.48 18.74
N VAL A 323 -7.52 -16.54 19.63
CA VAL A 323 -6.73 -17.75 19.90
C VAL A 323 -7.65 -18.87 20.42
N ASP A 324 -8.73 -18.49 21.11
CA ASP A 324 -9.79 -19.39 21.60
C ASP A 324 -10.63 -20.00 20.46
N SER A 325 -10.54 -19.49 19.22
CA SER A 325 -11.19 -20.11 18.05
C SER A 325 -10.33 -21.16 17.34
N ILE A 326 -9.01 -21.12 17.53
CA ILE A 326 -8.07 -22.06 16.91
C ILE A 326 -7.95 -23.31 17.78
N TYR A 327 -8.00 -23.12 19.10
CA TYR A 327 -8.22 -24.19 20.07
C TYR A 327 -9.70 -24.20 20.42
N GLY A 328 -10.52 -24.78 19.54
CA GLY A 328 -11.93 -25.00 19.86
C GLY A 328 -12.08 -25.60 21.28
N PRO A 329 -13.17 -25.29 21.99
CA PRO A 329 -13.36 -25.71 23.38
C PRO A 329 -13.05 -27.20 23.45
N GLY A 330 -12.03 -27.51 24.25
CA GLY A 330 -11.39 -28.82 24.28
C GLY A 330 -12.43 -29.92 24.21
N GLY A 331 -12.24 -30.83 23.25
CA GLY A 331 -12.68 -32.20 23.49
C GLY A 331 -12.15 -32.59 24.86
N GLU A 332 -13.08 -32.82 25.78
CA GLU A 332 -12.85 -33.50 27.03
C GLU A 332 -12.11 -34.80 26.66
N ALA A 333 -10.80 -34.78 26.84
CA ALA A 333 -10.02 -36.00 26.81
C ALA A 333 -10.35 -36.71 28.12
N ASP A 334 -11.13 -37.78 27.99
CA ASP A 334 -11.32 -38.76 29.05
C ASP A 334 -9.94 -39.26 29.49
N ASP A 335 -9.51 -38.75 30.65
CA ASP A 335 -8.31 -39.15 31.38
C ASP A 335 -8.54 -40.54 31.99
N ASP A 336 -8.31 -41.59 31.19
CA ASP A 336 -8.15 -42.95 31.69
C ASP A 336 -6.66 -43.33 31.78
N ASN A 337 -6.09 -43.00 32.93
CA ASN A 337 -5.45 -43.94 33.86
C ASN A 337 -4.19 -44.75 33.46
N SER A 338 -3.16 -44.62 34.33
CA SER A 338 -1.95 -45.44 34.53
C SER A 338 -0.80 -45.24 33.51
N SER A 339 0.47 -45.10 33.89
CA SER A 339 1.19 -45.63 35.05
C SER A 339 2.49 -44.86 35.31
N ASP A 340 2.82 -44.74 36.60
CA ASP A 340 4.14 -44.52 37.23
C ASP A 340 5.38 -44.63 36.33
N PHE A 341 6.15 -43.55 36.26
CA PHE A 341 7.61 -43.64 36.29
C PHE A 341 8.21 -42.44 37.03
N SER A 342 8.55 -42.68 38.30
CA SER A 342 9.37 -41.82 39.14
C SER A 342 10.85 -41.99 38.80
N PHE A 343 11.53 -40.89 38.43
CA PHE A 343 12.96 -40.74 38.68
C PHE A 343 13.22 -39.37 39.30
N SER A 344 13.56 -39.39 40.58
CA SER A 344 14.11 -38.28 41.35
C SER A 344 15.60 -38.13 41.08
N SER A 345 16.08 -36.89 40.97
CA SER A 345 17.33 -36.31 41.51
C SER A 345 17.47 -34.92 40.86
N ASP A 346 17.00 -33.85 41.49
CA ASP A 346 17.67 -33.06 42.53
C ASP A 346 18.92 -32.32 42.03
N GLU A 347 18.78 -31.00 41.80
CA GLU A 347 19.52 -29.94 42.50
C GLU A 347 19.46 -28.58 41.74
N SER A 348 18.80 -27.63 42.40
CA SER A 348 19.13 -26.19 42.55
C SER A 348 19.84 -25.41 41.43
N ARG A 349 19.21 -24.30 40.99
CA ARG A 349 19.69 -22.93 41.30
C ARG A 349 18.78 -21.83 40.76
N ASP A 350 18.63 -20.83 41.62
CA ASP A 350 17.99 -19.53 41.44
C ASP A 350 18.41 -18.81 40.16
N SER A 351 17.45 -18.18 39.48
CA SER A 351 17.62 -16.94 38.72
C SER A 351 16.27 -16.32 38.39
N GLU A 352 15.85 -15.36 39.21
CA GLU A 352 14.79 -14.41 38.89
C GLU A 352 15.24 -13.49 37.73
N HIS A 353 14.76 -13.76 36.52
CA HIS A 353 14.76 -12.75 35.46
C HIS A 353 13.42 -12.73 34.72
N SER A 354 12.59 -11.77 35.15
CA SER A 354 11.36 -11.33 34.48
C SER A 354 11.69 -10.77 33.09
N SER A 355 11.81 -11.67 32.12
CA SER A 355 11.80 -11.34 30.70
C SER A 355 10.35 -11.21 30.26
N ARG A 356 9.85 -9.97 30.11
CA ARG A 356 8.65 -9.70 29.31
C ARG A 356 8.95 -10.10 27.87
N THR A 357 8.59 -11.32 27.49
CA THR A 357 8.59 -11.76 26.09
C THR A 357 7.30 -11.26 25.45
N ASN A 358 7.38 -10.13 24.73
CA ASN A 358 6.37 -9.81 23.73
C ASN A 358 6.51 -10.86 22.61
N SER A 359 5.63 -11.86 22.63
CA SER A 359 5.48 -12.82 21.54
C SER A 359 4.97 -12.09 20.29
N VAL A 360 5.90 -11.64 19.45
CA VAL A 360 5.62 -11.15 18.11
C VAL A 360 5.54 -12.37 17.21
N TYR A 361 4.33 -12.85 16.93
CA TYR A 361 4.14 -13.90 15.94
C TYR A 361 4.61 -13.41 14.57
N SER A 362 5.57 -14.14 14.01
CA SER A 362 6.12 -13.93 12.69
C SER A 362 5.05 -14.21 11.64
N LEU A 363 4.74 -13.21 10.82
CA LEU A 363 3.85 -13.26 9.64
C LEU A 363 4.35 -14.21 8.52
N ARG A 364 5.27 -15.15 8.80
CA ARG A 364 5.87 -16.12 7.86
C ARG A 364 4.86 -17.14 7.30
N ASP A 365 3.77 -17.43 7.99
CA ASP A 365 2.94 -18.59 7.67
C ASP A 365 1.79 -18.34 6.67
N LEU A 366 1.65 -17.14 6.10
CA LEU A 366 0.45 -16.77 5.31
C LEU A 366 0.67 -16.48 3.82
N CYS A 367 1.90 -16.53 3.30
CA CYS A 367 2.19 -16.13 1.91
C CYS A 367 2.80 -17.21 1.00
N HIS A 368 2.95 -18.45 1.45
CA HIS A 368 3.41 -19.53 0.56
C HIS A 368 2.24 -20.21 -0.16
N GLY A 369 1.83 -19.59 -1.28
CA GLY A 369 1.38 -20.36 -2.44
C GLY A 369 2.63 -20.72 -3.24
N THR A 370 3.21 -21.89 -3.01
CA THR A 370 4.29 -22.41 -3.84
C THR A 370 3.73 -22.67 -5.22
N SER A 371 4.02 -21.78 -6.17
CA SER A 371 3.96 -22.11 -7.58
C SER A 371 5.25 -22.86 -7.90
N ASP A 372 5.21 -24.19 -7.81
CA ASP A 372 6.18 -25.04 -8.46
C ASP A 372 5.98 -24.86 -9.97
N VAL A 373 6.80 -23.99 -10.56
CA VAL A 373 6.96 -23.90 -12.01
C VAL A 373 8.12 -24.83 -12.32
N ASP A 374 7.77 -26.03 -12.77
CA ASP A 374 8.72 -26.99 -13.32
C ASP A 374 9.47 -26.37 -14.51
N ASN A 375 10.78 -26.24 -14.34
CA ASN A 375 11.73 -25.96 -15.40
C ASN A 375 11.77 -27.17 -16.35
N TYR A 376 10.92 -27.17 -17.39
CA TYR A 376 11.15 -28.04 -18.54
C TYR A 376 12.24 -27.43 -19.42
N SER A 377 13.47 -27.85 -19.11
CA SER A 377 14.60 -27.81 -20.03
C SER A 377 14.65 -29.16 -20.72
N SER A 378 14.25 -29.25 -22.00
CA SER A 378 14.61 -30.39 -22.85
C SER A 378 15.23 -29.86 -24.14
N TRP A 379 16.50 -30.18 -24.26
CA TRP A 379 17.27 -30.25 -25.49
C TRP A 379 16.64 -31.29 -26.42
N GLU A 380 16.58 -31.03 -27.73
CA GLU A 380 17.32 -31.80 -28.75
C GLU A 380 16.99 -31.33 -30.17
N SER A 381 18.02 -31.49 -30.98
CA SER A 381 18.23 -31.25 -32.41
C SER A 381 17.19 -31.87 -33.35
N ASP A 382 16.76 -31.13 -34.37
CA ASP A 382 17.16 -31.30 -35.79
C ASP A 382 16.68 -30.11 -36.64
#